data_AF-A0A024UC90-F1
#
_entry.id   AF-A0A024UC90-F1
#
_cell.length_a   1.000
_cell.length_b   1.000
_cell.length_c   1.000
_cell.angle_alpha   90.00
_cell.angle_beta   90.00
_cell.angle_gamma   90.00
#
_symmetry.space_group_name_H-M   'P 1'
#
loop_
_entity.id
_entity.type
_entity.pdbx_description
1 polymer ?
#
loop_
_entity_poly.entity_id
_entity_poly.type
_entity_poly.pdbx_seq_one_letter_code
_entity_poly.pdbx_strand_id
1 'polypeptide(L)'
;MFDDLLKLIKNSPRWAQSSLARRLGFSLSYGHHDDDDDDPEETVKETDWTKLQVSGTKPPVRSGHASVVVRGVMYVFGGYNEGNCHFDLYAFNLTHHHWTKLENRGGIMPDGRASHAWCSSTDETKLYLFGGSGPHWGQTNMGKLLQYSLHTHDWSIVPTTGTHPPPGYGQSMVSINHKLYLFGGTSGHVYVNDLFVFDEVQLSWVLLTTHGAKPSPRYKHQAVVVGNDMYIIGGGLYDPPKGFIDMHKFDTLTSTWSPVPCTGALPCSRIAHTVSVYNNTSASPKFILFGGRDETGMRLNELSEFDVASSTWVQLDDDSNAPDARDFHTSAVSGDSMYVFGGSNGDERNSDVFRFTKNHTPSTLTLLAIQTIQKFSRTNRTLQRQLRNVYIPTELHAAIDTLNTHVRVSTNDEWYPLPFVAATPQRTLSCRSRTSSAFSSTSCEDGI
;
A
#
# COMPACT_ATOMS: atom_id res chain seq x y z
N MET A 1 -18.26 10.31 12.42
CA MET A 1 -16.97 10.61 13.10
C MET A 1 -16.71 9.66 14.28
N PHE A 2 -17.49 9.72 15.38
CA PHE A 2 -17.29 8.82 16.54
C PHE A 2 -17.58 7.34 16.22
N ASP A 3 -18.60 7.07 15.41
CA ASP A 3 -18.92 5.72 14.92
C ASP A 3 -17.88 5.18 13.94
N ASP A 4 -17.24 6.04 13.16
CA ASP A 4 -16.22 5.64 12.18
C ASP A 4 -14.88 5.34 12.87
N LEU A 5 -14.58 6.07 13.94
CA LEU A 5 -13.48 5.79 14.84
C LEU A 5 -13.69 4.47 15.61
N LEU A 6 -14.89 4.23 16.15
CA LEU A 6 -15.23 2.97 16.81
C LEU A 6 -15.14 1.78 15.84
N LYS A 7 -15.48 1.97 14.56
CA LYS A 7 -15.25 0.96 13.50
C LYS A 7 -13.75 0.75 13.23
N LEU A 8 -12.94 1.81 13.28
CA LEU A 8 -11.49 1.73 13.10
C LEU A 8 -10.81 0.95 14.25
N ILE A 9 -11.25 1.18 15.49
CA ILE A 9 -10.72 0.50 16.69
C ILE A 9 -11.25 -0.92 16.81
N LYS A 10 -12.54 -1.18 16.51
CA LYS A 10 -13.14 -2.53 16.51
C LYS A 10 -12.48 -3.50 15.53
N ASN A 11 -11.85 -2.99 14.47
CA ASN A 11 -11.25 -3.81 13.42
C ASN A 11 -9.72 -3.94 13.55
N SER A 12 -9.11 -3.49 14.65
CA SER A 12 -7.65 -3.58 14.85
C SER A 12 -7.28 -4.31 16.16
N PRO A 13 -7.34 -5.66 16.19
CA PRO A 13 -6.85 -6.47 17.30
C PRO A 13 -5.37 -6.20 17.64
N ARG A 14 -4.60 -5.72 16.65
CA ARG A 14 -3.16 -5.50 16.75
C ARG A 14 -2.77 -4.24 17.51
N TRP A 15 -3.63 -3.21 17.49
CA TRP A 15 -3.33 -1.98 18.20
C TRP A 15 -3.30 -2.19 19.71
N ALA A 16 -4.21 -3.01 20.27
CA ALA A 16 -4.23 -3.34 21.70
C ALA A 16 -2.96 -4.06 22.18
N GLN A 17 -2.23 -4.73 21.28
CA GLN A 17 -1.04 -5.50 21.62
C GLN A 17 0.27 -4.71 21.43
N SER A 18 0.27 -3.66 20.59
CA SER A 18 1.47 -2.90 20.18
C SER A 18 2.32 -2.33 21.32
N SER A 19 3.63 -2.20 21.11
CA SER A 19 4.57 -1.55 22.05
C SER A 19 4.19 -0.12 22.44
N LEU A 20 3.57 0.64 21.53
CA LEU A 20 3.05 1.98 21.79
C LEU A 20 1.78 1.94 22.66
N ALA A 21 0.93 0.94 22.45
CA ALA A 21 -0.21 0.69 23.33
C ALA A 21 0.30 0.27 24.73
N ARG A 22 1.32 -0.58 24.85
CA ARG A 22 1.98 -0.84 26.15
C ARG A 22 2.54 0.40 26.82
N ARG A 23 3.28 1.25 26.07
CA ARG A 23 3.85 2.52 26.58
C ARG A 23 2.79 3.56 26.97
N LEU A 24 1.60 3.47 26.40
CA LEU A 24 0.47 4.34 26.70
C LEU A 24 -0.55 3.69 27.66
N GLY A 25 -0.27 2.50 28.22
CA GLY A 25 -1.06 1.87 29.29
C GLY A 25 -2.19 0.93 28.84
N PHE A 26 -2.07 0.32 27.66
CA PHE A 26 -3.12 -0.48 27.00
C PHE A 26 -2.89 -2.02 27.02
N SER A 27 -1.95 -2.57 27.80
CA SER A 27 -1.70 -4.02 27.85
C SER A 27 -2.65 -4.75 28.80
N LEU A 28 -3.13 -5.92 28.38
CA LEU A 28 -3.82 -6.91 29.21
C LEU A 28 -2.84 -7.50 30.24
N SER A 29 -3.08 -7.23 31.52
CA SER A 29 -2.87 -8.22 32.57
C SER A 29 -4.15 -8.31 33.38
N TYR A 30 -4.99 -9.29 33.04
CA TYR A 30 -6.11 -9.68 33.89
C TYR A 30 -6.02 -11.17 34.14
N GLY A 31 -5.46 -11.50 35.29
CA GLY A 31 -5.57 -12.80 35.93
C GLY A 31 -5.52 -12.58 37.44
N HIS A 32 -6.69 -12.51 38.06
CA HIS A 32 -6.81 -12.70 39.50
C HIS A 32 -7.72 -13.91 39.68
N HIS A 33 -7.11 -15.10 39.70
CA HIS A 33 -7.66 -16.28 40.36
C HIS A 33 -6.50 -17.06 40.97
N ASP A 34 -6.66 -17.32 42.26
CA ASP A 34 -5.83 -18.22 43.05
C ASP A 34 -5.85 -19.61 42.42
N ASP A 35 -4.67 -20.18 42.20
CA ASP A 35 -4.27 -21.58 42.48
C ASP A 35 -3.12 -21.98 41.55
N ASP A 36 -2.14 -22.65 42.16
CA ASP A 36 -0.85 -23.08 41.63
C ASP A 36 -0.94 -23.81 40.28
N ASP A 37 -0.32 -23.25 39.24
CA ASP A 37 0.40 -24.00 38.19
C ASP A 37 1.26 -23.02 37.35
N ASP A 38 2.57 -23.25 37.36
CA ASP A 38 3.62 -22.51 36.65
C ASP A 38 3.55 -22.85 35.13
N ASP A 39 2.56 -22.30 34.41
CA ASP A 39 2.51 -22.37 32.95
C ASP A 39 3.17 -21.09 32.38
N PRO A 40 4.29 -21.18 31.64
CA PRO A 40 4.99 -19.99 31.18
C PRO A 40 4.11 -19.19 30.22
N GLU A 41 3.78 -17.95 30.60
CA GLU A 41 3.04 -16.97 29.79
C GLU A 41 3.49 -17.02 28.32
N GLU A 42 2.64 -17.55 27.46
CA GLU A 42 2.87 -17.61 26.02
C GLU A 42 2.85 -16.17 25.48
N THR A 43 4.02 -15.58 25.31
CA THR A 43 4.19 -14.25 24.75
C THR A 43 3.70 -14.27 23.30
N VAL A 44 2.47 -13.78 23.07
CA VAL A 44 1.92 -13.60 21.72
C VAL A 44 2.85 -12.66 20.94
N LYS A 45 3.66 -13.23 20.03
CA LYS A 45 4.57 -12.48 19.16
C LYS A 45 3.73 -11.54 18.29
N GLU A 46 3.96 -10.22 18.40
CA GLU A 46 3.32 -9.24 17.52
C GLU A 46 3.65 -9.60 16.07
N THR A 47 2.62 -9.60 15.22
CA THR A 47 2.77 -9.92 13.79
C THR A 47 2.62 -8.64 12.97
N ASP A 48 3.57 -8.40 12.07
CA ASP A 48 3.57 -7.28 11.15
C ASP A 48 2.74 -7.59 9.90
N TRP A 49 2.58 -8.87 9.55
CA TRP A 49 1.77 -9.34 8.43
C TRP A 49 0.32 -9.59 8.79
N THR A 50 -0.63 -8.96 8.09
CA THR A 50 -2.08 -9.17 8.23
C THR A 50 -2.66 -9.72 6.94
N LYS A 51 -3.35 -10.87 6.98
CA LYS A 51 -4.27 -11.26 5.89
C LYS A 51 -5.50 -10.36 5.95
N LEU A 52 -5.70 -9.52 4.94
CA LEU A 52 -6.76 -8.53 4.94
C LEU A 52 -8.12 -9.16 4.62
N GLN A 53 -9.13 -8.74 5.38
CA GLN A 53 -10.52 -8.87 4.98
C GLN A 53 -10.83 -7.75 3.97
N VAL A 54 -11.26 -8.14 2.78
CA VAL A 54 -11.51 -7.23 1.66
C VAL A 54 -12.98 -7.25 1.27
N SER A 55 -13.47 -6.14 0.72
CA SER A 55 -14.84 -6.02 0.22
C SER A 55 -14.88 -5.70 -1.27
N GLY A 56 -16.07 -5.74 -1.88
CA GLY A 56 -16.27 -5.39 -3.29
C GLY A 56 -16.03 -6.54 -4.28
N THR A 57 -15.82 -6.19 -5.55
CA THR A 57 -15.67 -7.18 -6.63
C THR A 57 -14.21 -7.61 -6.74
N LYS A 58 -13.86 -8.65 -6.00
CA LYS A 58 -12.51 -9.20 -5.93
C LYS A 58 -12.07 -9.82 -7.27
N PRO A 59 -10.81 -9.63 -7.72
CA PRO A 59 -10.28 -10.36 -8.86
C PRO A 59 -10.21 -11.88 -8.57
N PRO A 60 -10.45 -12.75 -9.56
CA PRO A 60 -10.17 -14.18 -9.44
C PRO A 60 -8.68 -14.44 -9.19
N VAL A 61 -8.38 -15.66 -8.73
CA VAL A 61 -7.01 -16.15 -8.52
C VAL A 61 -6.15 -15.95 -9.76
N ARG A 62 -4.94 -15.43 -9.59
CA ARG A 62 -4.08 -15.07 -10.71
C ARG A 62 -2.62 -14.97 -10.30
N SER A 63 -1.73 -15.35 -11.22
CA SER A 63 -0.30 -15.12 -11.10
C SER A 63 0.25 -14.44 -12.36
N GLY A 64 1.36 -13.74 -12.23
CA GLY A 64 2.00 -13.01 -13.32
C GLY A 64 1.21 -11.78 -13.78
N HIS A 65 0.26 -11.32 -12.98
CA HIS A 65 -0.34 -9.99 -13.14
C HIS A 65 0.68 -8.92 -12.74
N ALA A 66 0.42 -7.67 -13.09
CA ALA A 66 1.20 -6.53 -12.63
C ALA A 66 0.30 -5.55 -11.88
N SER A 67 0.88 -4.78 -10.97
CA SER A 67 0.17 -3.74 -10.25
C SER A 67 0.98 -2.46 -10.15
N VAL A 68 0.30 -1.33 -10.01
CA VAL A 68 0.90 -0.02 -9.70
C VAL A 68 -0.01 0.75 -8.77
N VAL A 69 0.58 1.53 -7.87
CA VAL A 69 -0.18 2.42 -7.00
C VAL A 69 -0.21 3.80 -7.62
N VAL A 70 -1.42 4.35 -7.75
CA VAL A 70 -1.63 5.76 -8.07
C VAL A 70 -2.58 6.33 -7.03
N ARG A 71 -2.14 7.37 -6.30
CA ARG A 71 -2.97 8.12 -5.33
C ARG A 71 -3.74 7.23 -4.34
N GLY A 72 -3.06 6.26 -3.73
CA GLY A 72 -3.63 5.35 -2.73
C GLY A 72 -4.53 4.24 -3.29
N VAL A 73 -4.57 4.08 -4.61
CA VAL A 73 -5.30 3.00 -5.29
C VAL A 73 -4.30 2.11 -6.01
N MET A 74 -4.31 0.81 -5.71
CA MET A 74 -3.54 -0.18 -6.44
C MET A 74 -4.35 -0.68 -7.64
N TYR A 75 -3.86 -0.42 -8.84
CA TYR A 75 -4.44 -0.91 -10.08
C TYR A 75 -3.79 -2.23 -10.46
N VAL A 76 -4.59 -3.26 -10.74
CA VAL A 76 -4.12 -4.60 -11.10
C VAL A 76 -4.68 -5.00 -12.45
N PHE A 77 -3.79 -5.36 -13.37
CA PHE A 77 -4.16 -5.82 -14.70
C PHE A 77 -3.64 -7.22 -15.00
N GLY A 78 -4.47 -7.99 -15.70
CA GLY A 78 -4.10 -9.25 -16.30
C GLY A 78 -3.72 -10.35 -15.31
N GLY A 79 -2.79 -11.20 -15.71
CA GLY A 79 -2.40 -12.42 -15.02
C GLY A 79 -2.92 -13.68 -15.71
N TYR A 80 -2.53 -14.83 -15.19
CA TYR A 80 -2.85 -16.14 -15.73
C TYR A 80 -3.46 -17.02 -14.66
N ASN A 81 -4.44 -17.84 -15.04
CA ASN A 81 -4.92 -18.97 -14.28
C ASN A 81 -5.41 -20.10 -15.21
N GLU A 82 -4.87 -21.32 -15.04
CA GLU A 82 -5.38 -22.56 -15.67
C GLU A 82 -5.73 -22.45 -17.17
N GLY A 83 -4.76 -22.03 -17.99
CA GLY A 83 -4.94 -21.88 -19.43
C GLY A 83 -5.57 -20.57 -19.86
N ASN A 84 -6.13 -19.79 -18.92
CA ASN A 84 -6.75 -18.51 -19.20
C ASN A 84 -5.82 -17.34 -18.82
N CYS A 85 -5.70 -16.36 -19.72
CA CYS A 85 -5.07 -15.09 -19.39
C CYS A 85 -6.15 -14.03 -19.19
N HIS A 86 -6.08 -13.34 -18.07
CA HIS A 86 -7.00 -12.28 -17.72
C HIS A 86 -6.70 -11.01 -18.53
N PHE A 87 -7.76 -10.29 -18.92
CA PHE A 87 -7.73 -9.00 -19.61
C PHE A 87 -8.42 -7.89 -18.81
N ASP A 88 -8.81 -8.20 -17.58
CA ASP A 88 -9.58 -7.30 -16.73
C ASP A 88 -8.68 -6.39 -15.89
N LEU A 89 -9.20 -5.20 -15.58
CA LEU A 89 -8.56 -4.19 -14.74
C LEU A 89 -9.34 -4.05 -13.44
N TYR A 90 -8.64 -4.10 -12.31
CA TYR A 90 -9.22 -3.84 -11.00
C TYR A 90 -8.50 -2.70 -10.30
N ALA A 91 -9.25 -1.97 -9.48
CA ALA A 91 -8.75 -0.98 -8.55
C ALA A 91 -8.99 -1.45 -7.11
N PHE A 92 -7.94 -1.48 -6.31
CA PHE A 92 -8.01 -1.75 -4.87
C PHE A 92 -7.73 -0.47 -4.10
N ASN A 93 -8.72 0.00 -3.35
CA ASN A 93 -8.55 1.12 -2.45
C ASN A 93 -7.73 0.68 -1.23
N LEU A 94 -6.50 1.18 -1.09
CA LEU A 94 -5.58 0.74 -0.03
C LEU A 94 -5.99 1.22 1.36
N THR A 95 -6.84 2.25 1.46
CA THR A 95 -7.35 2.75 2.74
C THR A 95 -8.60 1.99 3.19
N HIS A 96 -9.53 1.72 2.27
CA HIS A 96 -10.82 1.10 2.57
C HIS A 96 -10.82 -0.42 2.36
N HIS A 97 -9.72 -0.97 1.82
CA HIS A 97 -9.59 -2.39 1.46
C HIS A 97 -10.75 -2.89 0.59
N HIS A 98 -11.14 -2.09 -0.40
CA HIS A 98 -12.28 -2.34 -1.28
C HIS A 98 -11.83 -2.51 -2.72
N TRP A 99 -12.25 -3.61 -3.35
CA TRP A 99 -12.01 -3.91 -4.76
C TRP A 99 -13.13 -3.37 -5.63
N THR A 100 -12.77 -2.71 -6.71
CA THR A 100 -13.68 -2.32 -7.79
C THR A 100 -13.16 -2.91 -9.09
N LYS A 101 -14.00 -3.68 -9.79
CA LYS A 101 -13.72 -4.06 -11.17
C LYS A 101 -13.99 -2.87 -12.06
N LEU A 102 -12.99 -2.45 -12.83
CA LEU A 102 -13.14 -1.32 -13.75
C LEU A 102 -13.61 -1.84 -15.10
N GLU A 103 -14.83 -1.47 -15.46
CA GLU A 103 -15.37 -1.73 -16.79
C GLU A 103 -14.78 -0.73 -17.78
N ASN A 104 -14.40 -1.22 -18.96
CA ASN A 104 -13.85 -0.37 -19.99
C ASN A 104 -14.96 0.52 -20.58
N ARG A 105 -14.81 1.84 -20.45
CA ARG A 105 -15.84 2.80 -20.88
C ARG A 105 -15.70 3.24 -22.34
N GLY A 106 -14.71 2.72 -23.07
CA GLY A 106 -14.50 3.00 -24.49
C GLY A 106 -13.12 2.55 -24.99
N GLY A 107 -12.79 2.85 -26.25
CA GLY A 107 -11.48 2.56 -26.82
C GLY A 107 -11.24 1.08 -27.15
N ILE A 108 -9.97 0.67 -27.15
CA ILE A 108 -9.59 -0.73 -27.44
C ILE A 108 -9.82 -1.63 -26.22
N MET A 109 -9.83 -2.94 -26.42
CA MET A 109 -9.76 -3.91 -25.31
C MET A 109 -8.39 -4.59 -25.38
N PRO A 110 -7.52 -4.42 -24.37
CA PRO A 110 -6.26 -5.15 -24.35
C PRO A 110 -6.52 -6.66 -24.25
N ASP A 111 -5.78 -7.47 -25.02
CA ASP A 111 -5.88 -8.92 -24.88
C ASP A 111 -5.36 -9.39 -23.53
N GLY A 112 -5.91 -10.53 -23.09
CA GLY A 112 -5.53 -11.15 -21.83
C GLY A 112 -4.06 -11.57 -21.83
N ARG A 113 -3.34 -11.24 -20.75
CA ARG A 113 -1.89 -11.49 -20.69
C ARG A 113 -1.38 -11.56 -19.26
N ALA A 114 -0.23 -12.22 -19.11
CA ALA A 114 0.59 -12.22 -17.90
C ALA A 114 1.99 -11.71 -18.25
N SER A 115 2.79 -11.39 -17.23
CA SER A 115 4.20 -11.04 -17.38
C SER A 115 4.47 -9.80 -18.23
N HIS A 116 3.50 -8.88 -18.34
CA HIS A 116 3.67 -7.60 -19.01
C HIS A 116 4.40 -6.62 -18.09
N ALA A 117 5.03 -5.61 -18.69
CA ALA A 117 5.55 -4.47 -17.97
C ALA A 117 4.44 -3.45 -17.73
N TRP A 118 4.49 -2.78 -16.58
CA TRP A 118 3.41 -1.95 -16.08
C TRP A 118 3.97 -0.80 -15.24
N CYS A 119 3.56 0.44 -15.53
CA CYS A 119 3.87 1.60 -14.69
C CYS A 119 2.82 2.71 -14.86
N SER A 120 2.83 3.70 -13.99
CA SER A 120 2.07 4.94 -14.18
C SER A 120 2.88 5.94 -15.01
N SER A 121 2.20 6.88 -15.68
CA SER A 121 2.83 8.08 -16.22
C SER A 121 3.46 8.92 -15.12
N THR A 122 4.41 9.77 -15.48
CA THR A 122 5.08 10.68 -14.53
C THR A 122 4.09 11.63 -13.82
N ASP A 123 3.02 12.04 -14.51
CA ASP A 123 1.97 12.92 -13.97
C ASP A 123 0.83 12.18 -13.26
N GLU A 124 0.93 10.85 -13.15
CA GLU A 124 -0.09 9.98 -12.55
C GLU A 124 -1.50 10.10 -13.19
N THR A 125 -1.58 10.43 -14.47
CA THR A 125 -2.85 10.52 -15.21
C THR A 125 -3.16 9.28 -16.05
N LYS A 126 -2.15 8.46 -16.34
CA LYS A 126 -2.25 7.28 -17.21
C LYS A 126 -1.51 6.10 -16.61
N LEU A 127 -1.92 4.90 -17.01
CA LEU A 127 -1.21 3.65 -16.74
C LEU A 127 -0.71 3.08 -18.06
N TYR A 128 0.58 2.78 -18.15
CA TYR A 128 1.21 2.22 -19.34
C TYR A 128 1.41 0.71 -19.21
N LEU A 129 1.11 -0.01 -20.28
CA LEU A 129 1.31 -1.44 -20.41
C LEU A 129 2.13 -1.74 -21.66
N PHE A 130 3.15 -2.59 -21.50
CA PHE A 130 3.93 -3.10 -22.62
C PHE A 130 4.16 -4.61 -22.50
N GLY A 131 4.14 -5.32 -23.63
CA GLY A 131 4.49 -6.74 -23.66
C GLY A 131 3.48 -7.66 -22.99
N GLY A 132 4.00 -8.78 -22.49
CA GLY A 132 3.27 -9.83 -21.80
C GLY A 132 2.89 -11.02 -22.67
N SER A 133 2.88 -12.22 -22.08
CA SER A 133 2.46 -13.46 -22.72
C SER A 133 0.96 -13.67 -22.53
N GLY A 134 0.24 -13.89 -23.63
CA GLY A 134 -1.20 -14.12 -23.66
C GLY A 134 -1.58 -15.30 -24.56
N PRO A 135 -2.88 -15.59 -24.74
CA PRO A 135 -3.37 -16.54 -25.74
C PRO A 135 -2.80 -16.16 -27.11
N HIS A 136 -2.43 -17.16 -27.91
CA HIS A 136 -1.63 -16.97 -29.13
C HIS A 136 -0.26 -16.30 -28.89
N TRP A 137 0.38 -16.58 -27.75
CA TRP A 137 1.71 -16.07 -27.39
C TRP A 137 1.86 -14.54 -27.47
N GLY A 138 0.78 -13.80 -27.22
CA GLY A 138 0.81 -12.33 -27.23
C GLY A 138 1.07 -11.68 -28.60
N GLN A 139 0.88 -12.43 -29.70
CA GLN A 139 1.20 -11.99 -31.08
C GLN A 139 0.55 -10.67 -31.52
N THR A 140 -0.55 -10.25 -30.90
CA THR A 140 -1.30 -9.04 -31.27
C THR A 140 -0.80 -7.75 -30.61
N ASN A 141 -0.18 -7.85 -29.43
CA ASN A 141 0.02 -6.71 -28.53
C ASN A 141 1.38 -6.66 -27.82
N MET A 142 2.25 -7.67 -27.95
CA MET A 142 3.55 -7.68 -27.27
C MET A 142 4.48 -6.53 -27.67
N GLY A 143 4.33 -5.96 -28.87
CA GLY A 143 5.18 -4.87 -29.38
C GLY A 143 4.54 -3.48 -29.33
N LYS A 144 3.35 -3.36 -28.73
CA LYS A 144 2.60 -2.09 -28.67
C LYS A 144 2.63 -1.55 -27.25
N LEU A 145 2.81 -0.24 -27.12
CA LEU A 145 2.58 0.47 -25.87
C LEU A 145 1.08 0.80 -25.76
N LEU A 146 0.41 0.24 -24.76
CA LEU A 146 -0.97 0.55 -24.45
C LEU A 146 -1.00 1.53 -23.28
N GLN A 147 -2.03 2.38 -23.23
CA GLN A 147 -2.30 3.24 -22.10
C GLN A 147 -3.76 3.11 -21.65
N TYR A 148 -3.96 3.20 -20.34
CA TYR A 148 -5.27 3.41 -19.72
C TYR A 148 -5.33 4.81 -19.12
N SER A 149 -6.32 5.61 -19.53
CA SER A 149 -6.52 6.96 -18.98
C SER A 149 -7.29 6.90 -17.68
N LEU A 150 -6.74 7.45 -16.61
CA LEU A 150 -7.43 7.54 -15.31
C LEU A 150 -8.52 8.62 -15.30
N HIS A 151 -8.54 9.52 -16.30
CA HIS A 151 -9.56 10.56 -16.43
C HIS A 151 -10.78 10.09 -17.22
N THR A 152 -10.55 9.48 -18.39
CA THR A 152 -11.60 9.05 -19.32
C THR A 152 -12.00 7.58 -19.14
N HIS A 153 -11.22 6.81 -18.38
CA HIS A 153 -11.47 5.39 -18.08
C HIS A 153 -11.52 4.48 -19.31
N ASP A 154 -10.70 4.79 -20.31
CA ASP A 154 -10.60 4.07 -21.58
C ASP A 154 -9.17 3.64 -21.90
N TRP A 155 -9.07 2.58 -22.70
CA TRP A 155 -7.81 2.06 -23.21
C TRP A 155 -7.53 2.56 -24.62
N SER A 156 -6.28 2.91 -24.89
CA SER A 156 -5.82 3.30 -26.24
C SER A 156 -4.43 2.73 -26.54
N ILE A 157 -4.13 2.55 -27.83
CA ILE A 157 -2.77 2.27 -28.30
C ILE A 157 -2.07 3.61 -28.42
N VAL A 158 -0.91 3.74 -27.79
CA VAL A 158 -0.10 4.96 -27.90
C VAL A 158 0.49 5.03 -29.32
N PRO A 159 0.24 6.10 -30.08
CA PRO A 159 0.90 6.29 -31.37
C PRO A 159 2.37 6.56 -31.09
N THR A 160 3.22 5.60 -31.43
CA THR A 160 4.65 5.67 -31.10
C THR A 160 5.51 5.68 -32.36
N THR A 161 6.61 6.43 -32.34
CA THR A 161 7.62 6.47 -33.41
C THR A 161 8.99 6.04 -32.89
N GLY A 162 9.99 5.96 -33.77
CA GLY A 162 11.38 5.70 -33.39
C GLY A 162 11.74 4.20 -33.36
N THR A 163 12.69 3.83 -32.50
CA THR A 163 13.22 2.46 -32.42
C THR A 163 12.48 1.69 -31.34
N HIS A 164 11.51 0.88 -31.76
CA HIS A 164 10.63 0.17 -30.84
C HIS A 164 11.34 -1.00 -30.13
N PRO A 165 11.03 -1.23 -28.84
CA PRO A 165 11.42 -2.46 -28.16
C PRO A 165 10.85 -3.70 -28.84
N PRO A 166 11.59 -4.83 -28.86
CA PRO A 166 11.08 -6.06 -29.42
C PRO A 166 9.90 -6.59 -28.59
N PRO A 167 8.94 -7.28 -29.25
CA PRO A 167 7.87 -7.99 -28.55
C PRO A 167 8.43 -9.00 -27.54
N GLY A 168 7.86 -9.05 -26.33
CA GLY A 168 8.29 -10.01 -25.32
C GLY A 168 7.53 -9.90 -24.00
N TYR A 169 8.00 -10.63 -23.00
CA TYR A 169 7.45 -10.65 -21.65
C TYR A 169 8.54 -10.74 -20.58
N GLY A 170 8.17 -10.44 -19.34
CA GLY A 170 9.07 -10.45 -18.19
C GLY A 170 10.04 -9.27 -18.13
N GLN A 171 9.79 -8.22 -18.91
CA GLN A 171 10.45 -6.92 -18.78
C GLN A 171 10.00 -6.21 -17.50
N SER A 172 10.78 -5.23 -17.06
CA SER A 172 10.35 -4.22 -16.10
C SER A 172 10.20 -2.87 -16.80
N MET A 173 9.30 -2.02 -16.28
CA MET A 173 9.12 -0.65 -16.78
C MET A 173 8.94 0.30 -15.59
N VAL A 174 9.67 1.41 -15.60
CA VAL A 174 9.57 2.47 -14.58
C VAL A 174 9.47 3.84 -15.24
N SER A 175 8.83 4.79 -14.56
CA SER A 175 8.70 6.17 -15.03
C SER A 175 9.67 7.08 -14.27
N ILE A 176 10.48 7.85 -14.98
CA ILE A 176 11.42 8.82 -14.43
C ILE A 176 11.41 10.06 -15.33
N ASN A 177 11.04 11.23 -14.78
CA ASN A 177 11.15 12.53 -15.47
C ASN A 177 10.56 12.56 -16.90
N HIS A 178 9.29 12.17 -17.05
CA HIS A 178 8.56 12.12 -18.33
C HIS A 178 9.10 11.08 -19.33
N LYS A 179 9.81 10.08 -18.84
CA LYS A 179 10.35 8.98 -19.65
C LYS A 179 10.04 7.64 -19.02
N LEU A 180 9.65 6.67 -19.85
CA LEU A 180 9.47 5.28 -19.42
C LEU A 180 10.71 4.48 -19.80
N TYR A 181 11.34 3.86 -18.81
CA TYR A 181 12.52 3.01 -18.99
C TYR A 181 12.07 1.55 -18.95
N LEU A 182 12.20 0.87 -20.09
CA LEU A 182 11.85 -0.54 -20.27
C LEU A 182 13.13 -1.38 -20.37
N PHE A 183 13.32 -2.33 -19.46
CA PHE A 183 14.55 -3.12 -19.38
C PHE A 183 14.30 -4.64 -19.46
N GLY A 184 15.18 -5.30 -20.21
CA GLY A 184 15.32 -6.75 -20.23
C GLY A 184 14.12 -7.50 -20.83
N GLY A 185 13.84 -8.67 -20.27
CA GLY A 185 12.78 -9.59 -20.69
C GLY A 185 13.21 -10.65 -21.69
N THR A 186 12.23 -11.34 -22.27
CA THR A 186 12.46 -12.45 -23.20
C THR A 186 11.37 -12.54 -24.27
N SER A 187 11.75 -13.03 -25.45
CA SER A 187 10.81 -13.46 -26.51
C SER A 187 10.32 -14.91 -26.32
N GLY A 188 10.79 -15.60 -25.28
CA GLY A 188 10.64 -17.04 -25.07
C GLY A 188 11.81 -17.87 -25.59
N HIS A 189 12.60 -17.31 -26.52
CA HIS A 189 13.82 -17.95 -27.06
C HIS A 189 15.10 -17.19 -26.70
N VAL A 190 15.02 -15.86 -26.65
CA VAL A 190 16.16 -14.99 -26.41
C VAL A 190 15.85 -14.08 -25.23
N TYR A 191 16.75 -14.09 -24.25
CA TYR A 191 16.75 -13.15 -23.14
C TYR A 191 17.59 -11.94 -23.52
N VAL A 192 17.12 -10.74 -23.18
CA VAL A 192 17.80 -9.49 -23.51
C VAL A 192 18.11 -8.70 -22.25
N ASN A 193 19.06 -7.77 -22.34
CA ASN A 193 19.31 -6.75 -21.33
C ASN A 193 19.16 -5.33 -21.90
N ASP A 194 18.58 -5.15 -23.08
CA ASP A 194 18.46 -3.82 -23.69
C ASP A 194 17.62 -2.87 -22.83
N LEU A 195 18.00 -1.58 -22.88
CA LEU A 195 17.28 -0.50 -22.21
C LEU A 195 16.64 0.39 -23.28
N PHE A 196 15.32 0.31 -23.38
CA PHE A 196 14.53 1.18 -24.25
C PHE A 196 13.94 2.31 -23.43
N VAL A 197 13.91 3.50 -24.00
CA VAL A 197 13.34 4.69 -23.37
C VAL A 197 12.24 5.25 -24.24
N PHE A 198 11.04 5.39 -23.66
CA PHE A 198 9.93 6.09 -24.27
C PHE A 198 9.87 7.51 -23.73
N ASP A 199 9.87 8.50 -24.61
CA ASP A 199 9.62 9.89 -24.23
C ASP A 199 8.12 10.17 -24.22
N GLU A 200 7.56 10.49 -23.05
CA GLU A 200 6.11 10.71 -22.89
C GLU A 200 5.62 11.98 -23.62
N VAL A 201 6.52 12.93 -23.92
CA VAL A 201 6.20 14.20 -24.60
C VAL A 201 6.30 14.04 -26.11
N GLN A 202 7.39 13.44 -26.59
CA GLN A 202 7.64 13.23 -28.03
C GLN A 202 6.91 12.01 -28.59
N LEU A 203 6.42 11.13 -27.72
CA LEU A 203 5.80 9.85 -28.07
C LEU A 203 6.70 8.96 -28.93
N SER A 204 8.00 8.95 -28.63
CA SER A 204 8.99 8.20 -29.39
C SER A 204 9.82 7.26 -28.50
N TRP A 205 10.08 6.06 -29.01
CA TRP A 205 11.01 5.10 -28.43
C TRP A 205 12.42 5.31 -28.97
N VAL A 206 13.41 5.09 -28.11
CA VAL A 206 14.81 4.97 -28.49
C VAL A 206 15.46 3.79 -27.76
N LEU A 207 16.32 3.05 -28.47
CA LEU A 207 17.26 2.13 -27.84
C LEU A 207 18.39 2.95 -27.23
N LEU A 208 18.46 3.02 -25.91
CA LEU A 208 19.45 3.86 -25.22
C LEU A 208 20.82 3.20 -25.27
N THR A 209 21.82 3.95 -25.72
CA THR A 209 23.22 3.54 -25.57
C THR A 209 23.64 3.75 -24.12
N THR A 210 24.08 2.69 -23.47
CA THR A 210 24.47 2.71 -22.05
C THR A 210 25.93 2.35 -21.87
N HIS A 211 26.55 2.86 -20.81
CA HIS A 211 27.94 2.59 -20.46
C HIS A 211 28.06 1.83 -19.15
N GLY A 212 29.29 1.44 -18.79
CA GLY A 212 29.58 0.78 -17.52
C GLY A 212 29.17 -0.69 -17.46
N ALA A 213 28.98 -1.18 -16.24
CA ALA A 213 28.75 -2.58 -15.93
C ALA A 213 27.26 -2.91 -15.94
N LYS A 214 26.74 -3.16 -17.15
CA LYS A 214 25.34 -3.48 -17.42
C LYS A 214 24.96 -4.87 -16.86
N PRO A 215 23.73 -5.06 -16.33
CA PRO A 215 23.26 -6.38 -15.92
C PRO A 215 23.25 -7.38 -17.09
N SER A 216 23.46 -8.66 -16.78
CA SER A 216 23.28 -9.76 -17.75
C SER A 216 21.84 -9.81 -18.30
N PRO A 217 21.63 -10.40 -19.50
CA PRO A 217 20.29 -10.66 -20.03
C PRO A 217 19.41 -11.36 -19.01
N ARG A 218 18.20 -10.83 -18.78
CA ARG A 218 17.35 -11.30 -17.69
C ARG A 218 15.87 -11.00 -17.88
N TYR A 219 15.02 -11.88 -17.36
CA TYR A 219 13.59 -11.64 -17.20
C TYR A 219 13.18 -11.77 -15.73
N LYS A 220 11.99 -11.28 -15.37
CA LYS A 220 11.40 -11.46 -14.03
C LYS A 220 12.28 -10.96 -12.87
N HIS A 221 13.14 -10.00 -13.19
CA HIS A 221 13.80 -9.09 -12.26
C HIS A 221 12.79 -8.02 -11.81
N GLN A 222 13.19 -7.23 -10.81
CA GLN A 222 12.44 -6.05 -10.40
C GLN A 222 13.20 -4.78 -10.76
N ALA A 223 12.45 -3.74 -11.13
CA ALA A 223 12.99 -2.40 -11.30
C ALA A 223 12.32 -1.46 -10.30
N VAL A 224 13.14 -0.67 -9.61
CA VAL A 224 12.67 0.36 -8.68
C VAL A 224 13.42 1.67 -8.90
N VAL A 225 12.81 2.77 -8.46
CA VAL A 225 13.35 4.12 -8.66
C VAL A 225 13.64 4.75 -7.30
N VAL A 226 14.83 5.35 -7.17
CA VAL A 226 15.20 6.21 -6.04
C VAL A 226 15.78 7.51 -6.59
N GLY A 227 15.09 8.62 -6.36
CA GLY A 227 15.45 9.90 -6.99
C GLY A 227 15.39 9.77 -8.51
N ASN A 228 16.51 10.01 -9.19
CA ASN A 228 16.65 9.87 -10.63
C ASN A 228 17.33 8.55 -11.04
N ASP A 229 17.62 7.67 -10.10
CA ASP A 229 18.34 6.44 -10.35
C ASP A 229 17.38 5.25 -10.45
N MET A 230 17.62 4.39 -11.44
CA MET A 230 16.90 3.14 -11.62
C MET A 230 17.75 1.99 -11.07
N TYR A 231 17.14 1.08 -10.31
CA TYR A 231 17.79 -0.11 -9.78
C TYR A 231 17.15 -1.35 -10.39
N ILE A 232 17.99 -2.30 -10.81
CA ILE A 232 17.58 -3.64 -11.27
C ILE A 232 18.01 -4.65 -10.21
N ILE A 233 17.07 -5.44 -9.71
CA ILE A 233 17.28 -6.41 -8.63
C ILE A 233 16.93 -7.81 -9.11
N GLY A 234 17.89 -8.73 -8.99
CA GLY A 234 17.74 -10.15 -9.28
C GLY A 234 17.25 -10.44 -10.70
N GLY A 235 16.39 -11.45 -10.80
CA GLY A 235 15.99 -12.03 -12.08
C GLY A 235 17.08 -12.92 -12.67
N GLY A 236 16.84 -13.42 -13.87
CA GLY A 236 17.79 -14.35 -14.49
C GLY A 236 17.34 -14.81 -15.86
N LEU A 237 17.82 -15.98 -16.26
CA LEU A 237 17.24 -16.74 -17.36
C LEU A 237 16.13 -17.64 -16.81
N TYR A 238 15.72 -18.69 -17.54
CA TYR A 238 14.68 -19.62 -17.07
C TYR A 238 14.89 -20.03 -15.60
N ASP A 239 16.11 -20.45 -15.27
CA ASP A 239 16.59 -20.62 -13.91
C ASP A 239 17.40 -19.40 -13.46
N PRO A 240 17.18 -18.87 -12.25
CA PRO A 240 18.01 -17.80 -11.70
C PRO A 240 19.47 -18.25 -11.54
N PRO A 241 20.44 -17.32 -11.56
CA PRO A 241 21.84 -17.63 -11.30
C PRO A 241 22.07 -18.24 -9.91
N LYS A 242 23.09 -19.10 -9.79
CA LYS A 242 23.63 -19.57 -8.50
C LYS A 242 24.11 -18.42 -7.63
N GLY A 243 23.85 -18.52 -6.32
CA GLY A 243 24.40 -17.62 -5.31
C GLY A 243 23.42 -16.56 -4.82
N PHE A 244 23.93 -15.36 -4.57
CA PHE A 244 23.16 -14.25 -3.99
C PHE A 244 22.50 -13.39 -5.04
N ILE A 245 21.42 -12.71 -4.64
CA ILE A 245 20.74 -11.75 -5.49
C ILE A 245 21.66 -10.59 -5.86
N ASP A 246 21.75 -10.28 -7.15
CA ASP A 246 22.55 -9.17 -7.65
C ASP A 246 21.71 -7.89 -7.77
N MET A 247 22.38 -6.74 -7.71
CA MET A 247 21.76 -5.44 -7.88
C MET A 247 22.65 -4.54 -8.74
N HIS A 248 22.01 -3.82 -9.65
CA HIS A 248 22.67 -2.87 -10.53
C HIS A 248 21.91 -1.55 -10.50
N LYS A 249 22.66 -0.45 -10.47
CA LYS A 249 22.15 0.90 -10.53
C LYS A 249 22.41 1.47 -11.92
N PHE A 250 21.42 2.13 -12.49
CA PHE A 250 21.51 2.94 -13.69
C PHE A 250 21.31 4.40 -13.34
N ASP A 251 22.36 5.19 -13.55
CA ASP A 251 22.33 6.64 -13.47
C ASP A 251 21.75 7.21 -14.76
N THR A 252 20.58 7.83 -14.68
CA THR A 252 19.87 8.37 -15.84
C THR A 252 20.51 9.64 -16.42
N LEU A 253 21.34 10.35 -15.65
CA LEU A 253 22.04 11.55 -16.10
C LEU A 253 23.25 11.20 -16.96
N THR A 254 24.00 10.18 -16.53
CA THR A 254 25.22 9.74 -17.22
C THR A 254 25.01 8.54 -18.15
N SER A 255 23.81 7.97 -18.15
CA SER A 255 23.46 6.74 -18.88
C SER A 255 24.43 5.58 -18.59
N THR A 256 24.87 5.47 -17.33
CA THR A 256 25.90 4.53 -16.90
C THR A 256 25.34 3.53 -15.89
N TRP A 257 25.66 2.25 -16.11
CA TRP A 257 25.40 1.17 -15.17
C TRP A 257 26.58 0.95 -14.23
N SER A 258 26.27 0.68 -12.97
CA SER A 258 27.24 0.24 -11.95
C SER A 258 26.65 -0.87 -11.10
N PRO A 259 27.43 -1.91 -10.73
CA PRO A 259 26.97 -2.86 -9.73
C PRO A 259 26.77 -2.13 -8.39
N VAL A 260 25.77 -2.55 -7.63
CA VAL A 260 25.58 -2.10 -6.25
C VAL A 260 26.23 -3.13 -5.33
N PRO A 261 27.31 -2.78 -4.62
CA PRO A 261 27.91 -3.67 -3.64
C PRO A 261 26.91 -3.94 -2.52
N CYS A 262 26.59 -5.19 -2.27
CA CYS A 262 25.66 -5.60 -1.22
C CYS A 262 26.42 -6.32 -0.10
N THR A 263 26.14 -5.96 1.15
CA THR A 263 26.67 -6.62 2.35
C THR A 263 25.55 -7.07 3.28
N GLY A 264 25.87 -7.77 4.38
CA GLY A 264 24.89 -8.23 5.37
C GLY A 264 24.27 -9.58 5.07
N ALA A 265 22.99 -9.74 5.37
CA ALA A 265 22.22 -10.97 5.15
C ALA A 265 21.66 -11.01 3.72
N LEU A 266 22.50 -11.34 2.74
CA LEU A 266 22.12 -11.31 1.33
C LEU A 266 21.09 -12.43 1.00
N PRO A 267 19.93 -12.08 0.41
CA PRO A 267 18.99 -13.09 -0.07
C PRO A 267 19.59 -13.91 -1.22
N CYS A 268 19.16 -15.17 -1.35
CA CYS A 268 19.50 -15.97 -2.53
C CYS A 268 18.96 -15.34 -3.82
N SER A 269 19.67 -15.59 -4.91
CA SER A 269 19.26 -15.21 -6.26
C SER A 269 17.92 -15.87 -6.62
N ARG A 270 17.01 -15.09 -7.21
CA ARG A 270 15.63 -15.50 -7.43
C ARG A 270 14.95 -14.73 -8.56
N ILE A 271 13.94 -15.35 -9.15
CA ILE A 271 13.06 -14.73 -10.15
C ILE A 271 11.64 -14.54 -9.59
N ALA A 272 10.86 -13.65 -10.21
CA ALA A 272 9.44 -13.47 -9.92
C ALA A 272 9.12 -13.16 -8.44
N HIS A 273 10.11 -12.59 -7.74
CA HIS A 273 9.98 -11.92 -6.45
C HIS A 273 9.41 -10.53 -6.67
N THR A 274 9.05 -9.83 -5.60
CA THR A 274 8.72 -8.41 -5.65
C THR A 274 9.70 -7.58 -4.84
N VAL A 275 9.95 -6.35 -5.30
CA VAL A 275 10.73 -5.35 -4.58
C VAL A 275 9.91 -4.08 -4.52
N SER A 276 9.71 -3.58 -3.32
CA SER A 276 8.92 -2.39 -3.04
C SER A 276 9.81 -1.32 -2.41
N VAL A 277 9.68 -0.06 -2.83
CA VAL A 277 10.43 1.05 -2.22
C VAL A 277 9.66 1.61 -1.05
N TYR A 278 10.29 1.59 0.11
CA TYR A 278 9.80 2.21 1.32
C TYR A 278 10.53 3.55 1.53
N ASN A 279 9.81 4.64 1.30
CA ASN A 279 10.32 5.99 1.49
C ASN A 279 9.89 6.51 2.86
N ASN A 280 10.85 6.75 3.75
CA ASN A 280 10.61 7.46 5.01
C ASN A 280 11.18 8.87 4.87
N THR A 281 10.37 9.89 5.15
CA THR A 281 10.76 11.31 5.04
C THR A 281 11.97 11.69 5.89
N SER A 282 12.28 10.89 6.92
CA SER A 282 13.35 11.16 7.88
C SER A 282 14.54 10.19 7.77
N ALA A 283 14.53 9.26 6.81
CA ALA A 283 15.58 8.24 6.68
C ALA A 283 15.91 7.92 5.22
N SER A 284 16.98 7.14 5.01
CA SER A 284 17.32 6.59 3.71
C SER A 284 16.16 5.74 3.15
N PRO A 285 15.93 5.76 1.83
CA PRO A 285 14.98 4.85 1.20
C PRO A 285 15.43 3.41 1.41
N LYS A 286 14.45 2.52 1.61
CA LYS A 286 14.68 1.08 1.80
C LYS A 286 14.02 0.29 0.69
N PHE A 287 14.60 -0.84 0.30
CA PHE A 287 13.94 -1.80 -0.56
C PHE A 287 13.45 -2.98 0.26
N ILE A 288 12.19 -3.33 0.10
CA ILE A 288 11.58 -4.50 0.73
C ILE A 288 11.41 -5.57 -0.34
N LEU A 289 12.17 -6.65 -0.22
CA LEU A 289 12.10 -7.82 -1.09
C LEU A 289 11.21 -8.88 -0.45
N PHE A 290 10.28 -9.45 -1.22
CA PHE A 290 9.44 -10.54 -0.76
C PHE A 290 9.27 -11.64 -1.80
N GLY A 291 9.35 -12.88 -1.31
CA GLY A 291 9.06 -14.11 -2.02
C GLY A 291 9.89 -14.36 -3.27
N GLY A 292 9.26 -14.94 -4.30
CA GLY A 292 9.90 -15.38 -5.54
C GLY A 292 10.27 -16.85 -5.54
N ARG A 293 11.08 -17.25 -6.52
CA ARG A 293 11.56 -18.63 -6.70
C ARG A 293 13.06 -18.67 -6.92
N ASP A 294 13.74 -19.56 -6.22
CA ASP A 294 15.17 -19.80 -6.37
C ASP A 294 15.49 -20.77 -7.53
N GLU A 295 16.77 -21.13 -7.65
CA GLU A 295 17.29 -22.01 -8.69
C GLU A 295 16.85 -23.48 -8.57
N THR A 296 16.43 -23.90 -7.38
CA THR A 296 15.94 -25.26 -7.14
C THR A 296 14.47 -25.40 -7.53
N GLY A 297 13.83 -24.27 -7.88
CA GLY A 297 12.40 -24.20 -8.12
C GLY A 297 11.59 -24.01 -6.83
N MET A 298 12.25 -23.87 -5.68
CA MET A 298 11.59 -23.63 -4.40
C MET A 298 11.09 -22.20 -4.34
N ARG A 299 9.83 -22.06 -3.92
CA ARG A 299 9.21 -20.76 -3.68
C ARG A 299 9.59 -20.28 -2.30
N LEU A 300 9.62 -18.96 -2.14
CA LEU A 300 10.09 -18.30 -0.94
C LEU A 300 8.97 -17.42 -0.38
N ASN A 301 8.95 -17.24 0.93
CA ASN A 301 8.16 -16.25 1.68
C ASN A 301 9.04 -15.38 2.59
N GLU A 302 10.35 -15.43 2.39
CA GLU A 302 11.29 -14.58 3.11
C GLU A 302 11.04 -13.10 2.81
N LEU A 303 11.11 -12.27 3.85
CA LEU A 303 11.06 -10.82 3.77
C LEU A 303 12.44 -10.25 4.12
N SER A 304 13.02 -9.50 3.18
CA SER A 304 14.36 -8.93 3.32
C SER A 304 14.36 -7.44 3.02
N GLU A 305 15.12 -6.67 3.79
CA GLU A 305 15.25 -5.22 3.66
C GLU A 305 16.66 -4.84 3.20
N PHE A 306 16.75 -3.99 2.19
CA PHE A 306 17.99 -3.33 1.79
C PHE A 306 17.96 -1.85 2.18
N ASP A 307 19.00 -1.40 2.86
CA ASP A 307 19.24 0.02 3.10
C ASP A 307 20.09 0.63 1.99
N VAL A 308 19.54 1.61 1.27
CA VAL A 308 20.21 2.22 0.11
C VAL A 308 21.44 3.05 0.50
N ALA A 309 21.49 3.62 1.70
CA ALA A 309 22.59 4.49 2.12
C ALA A 309 23.83 3.71 2.59
N SER A 310 23.60 2.59 3.28
CA SER A 310 24.64 1.69 3.79
C SER A 310 24.89 0.47 2.91
N SER A 311 24.08 0.30 1.86
CA SER A 311 24.11 -0.84 0.93
C SER A 311 24.12 -2.22 1.62
N THR A 312 23.35 -2.32 2.70
CA THR A 312 23.34 -3.51 3.56
C THR A 312 21.96 -4.16 3.54
N TRP A 313 21.93 -5.49 3.42
CA TRP A 313 20.74 -6.32 3.57
C TRP A 313 20.57 -6.80 5.01
N VAL A 314 19.32 -6.84 5.46
CA VAL A 314 18.89 -7.47 6.70
C VAL A 314 17.66 -8.33 6.39
N GLN A 315 17.69 -9.58 6.83
CA GLN A 315 16.50 -10.43 6.82
C GLN A 315 15.60 -10.00 7.97
N LEU A 316 14.31 -9.75 7.69
CA LEU A 316 13.32 -9.43 8.70
C LEU A 316 12.79 -10.72 9.34
N ASP A 317 12.37 -10.61 10.60
CA ASP A 317 11.95 -11.76 11.39
C ASP A 317 10.79 -12.52 10.75
N ASP A 318 10.83 -13.86 10.89
CA ASP A 318 9.72 -14.71 10.48
C ASP A 318 8.46 -14.39 11.29
N ASP A 319 7.36 -14.24 10.55
CA ASP A 319 6.04 -13.94 11.05
C ASP A 319 5.10 -15.08 10.65
N SER A 320 4.43 -15.69 11.62
CA SER A 320 3.50 -16.80 11.40
C SER A 320 2.26 -16.41 10.58
N ASN A 321 1.96 -15.11 10.48
CA ASN A 321 0.89 -14.56 9.65
C ASN A 321 1.37 -14.11 8.25
N ALA A 322 2.64 -14.32 7.91
CA ALA A 322 3.15 -14.06 6.57
C ALA A 322 2.38 -14.87 5.52
N PRO A 323 2.31 -14.36 4.27
CA PRO A 323 1.82 -15.17 3.15
C PRO A 323 2.65 -16.45 3.00
N ASP A 324 2.03 -17.51 2.49
CA ASP A 324 2.76 -18.70 2.05
C ASP A 324 3.84 -18.37 1.00
N ALA A 325 4.79 -19.27 0.85
CA ALA A 325 5.86 -19.16 -0.13
C ALA A 325 5.28 -19.04 -1.54
N ARG A 326 5.60 -17.94 -2.24
CA ARG A 326 4.94 -17.61 -3.50
C ARG A 326 5.79 -16.82 -4.48
N ASP A 327 5.55 -17.06 -5.76
CA ASP A 327 6.13 -16.32 -6.87
C ASP A 327 5.04 -15.67 -7.74
N PHE A 328 5.46 -14.80 -8.66
CA PHE A 328 4.58 -14.14 -9.63
C PHE A 328 3.38 -13.39 -8.99
N HIS A 329 3.52 -12.99 -7.74
CA HIS A 329 2.62 -12.07 -7.05
C HIS A 329 3.00 -10.63 -7.39
N THR A 330 2.17 -9.68 -6.96
CA THR A 330 2.53 -8.26 -7.00
C THR A 330 2.62 -7.69 -5.59
N SER A 331 3.40 -6.63 -5.42
CA SER A 331 3.40 -5.85 -4.20
C SER A 331 3.33 -4.37 -4.47
N ALA A 332 2.81 -3.65 -3.48
CA ALA A 332 2.53 -2.23 -3.54
C ALA A 332 2.79 -1.59 -2.18
N VAL A 333 3.37 -0.39 -2.14
CA VAL A 333 3.57 0.35 -0.89
C VAL A 333 2.65 1.57 -0.85
N SER A 334 2.06 1.81 0.31
CA SER A 334 1.34 3.03 0.62
C SER A 334 1.54 3.39 2.09
N GLY A 335 2.21 4.51 2.34
CA GLY A 335 2.60 4.93 3.69
C GLY A 335 3.50 3.89 4.35
N ASP A 336 3.15 3.49 5.57
CA ASP A 336 3.94 2.54 6.37
C ASP A 336 3.69 1.06 6.06
N SER A 337 2.89 0.78 5.02
CA SER A 337 2.41 -0.57 4.71
C SER A 337 2.78 -1.00 3.29
N MET A 338 3.25 -2.23 3.19
CA MET A 338 3.37 -2.99 1.95
C MET A 338 2.18 -3.93 1.83
N TYR A 339 1.62 -4.05 0.63
CA TYR A 339 0.51 -4.94 0.29
C TYR A 339 1.01 -5.98 -0.70
N VAL A 340 0.65 -7.25 -0.50
CA VAL A 340 0.96 -8.37 -1.41
C VAL A 340 -0.35 -8.95 -1.91
N PHE A 341 -0.45 -9.14 -3.23
CA PHE A 341 -1.65 -9.70 -3.85
C PHE A 341 -1.32 -10.84 -4.82
N GLY A 342 -2.09 -11.92 -4.70
CA GLY A 342 -2.09 -13.07 -5.61
C GLY A 342 -0.77 -13.84 -5.65
N GLY A 343 -0.42 -14.35 -6.85
CA GLY A 343 0.75 -15.20 -7.07
C GLY A 343 0.42 -16.69 -7.08
N SER A 344 1.46 -17.53 -7.07
CA SER A 344 1.33 -18.99 -6.98
C SER A 344 2.27 -19.55 -5.93
N ASN A 345 1.77 -20.50 -5.14
CA ASN A 345 2.55 -21.26 -4.16
C ASN A 345 3.10 -22.59 -4.72
N GLY A 346 2.78 -22.90 -5.98
CA GLY A 346 3.21 -24.11 -6.68
C GLY A 346 2.11 -25.13 -6.87
N ASP A 347 1.16 -25.17 -5.96
CA ASP A 347 -0.01 -26.06 -6.04
C ASP A 347 -1.19 -25.31 -6.65
N GLU A 348 -1.43 -24.08 -6.17
CA GLU A 348 -2.53 -23.24 -6.61
C GLU A 348 -2.11 -21.78 -6.88
N ARG A 349 -3.09 -20.99 -7.32
CA ARG A 349 -2.95 -19.55 -7.46
C ARG A 349 -3.76 -18.85 -6.40
N ASN A 350 -3.23 -17.73 -5.94
CA ASN A 350 -3.80 -16.97 -4.86
C ASN A 350 -4.59 -15.77 -5.39
N SER A 351 -5.56 -15.33 -4.58
CA SER A 351 -6.25 -14.05 -4.71
C SER A 351 -6.28 -13.29 -3.39
N ASP A 352 -5.63 -13.78 -2.34
CA ASP A 352 -5.59 -13.08 -1.06
C ASP A 352 -4.78 -11.78 -1.13
N VAL A 353 -5.10 -10.88 -0.20
CA VAL A 353 -4.36 -9.65 0.02
C VAL A 353 -3.77 -9.72 1.41
N PHE A 354 -2.45 -9.57 1.49
CA PHE A 354 -1.73 -9.41 2.75
C PHE A 354 -1.21 -7.99 2.87
N ARG A 355 -1.08 -7.52 4.11
CA ARG A 355 -0.46 -6.24 4.44
C ARG A 355 0.66 -6.46 5.45
N PHE A 356 1.87 -6.07 5.13
CA PHE A 356 2.97 -5.93 6.07
C PHE A 356 3.04 -4.47 6.54
N THR A 357 3.05 -4.24 7.86
CA THR A 357 3.19 -2.89 8.44
C THR A 357 4.50 -2.80 9.18
N LYS A 358 5.42 -1.94 8.71
CA LYS A 358 6.75 -1.80 9.30
C LYS A 358 6.74 -0.95 10.56
N ASN A 359 6.00 0.16 10.53
CA ASN A 359 5.89 1.10 11.63
C ASN A 359 4.43 1.22 12.05
N HIS A 360 4.13 0.81 13.28
CA HIS A 360 2.80 0.98 13.88
C HIS A 360 2.67 2.39 14.47
N THR A 361 2.73 3.43 13.63
CA THR A 361 2.47 4.80 14.08
C THR A 361 0.96 5.08 14.02
N PRO A 362 0.29 5.37 15.16
CA PRO A 362 -1.12 5.70 15.15
C PRO A 362 -1.31 7.08 14.54
N SER A 363 -2.35 7.23 13.72
CA SER A 363 -2.64 8.51 13.09
C SER A 363 -2.91 9.59 14.15
N THR A 364 -2.61 10.85 13.85
CA THR A 364 -2.97 11.99 14.70
C THR A 364 -4.46 12.01 15.02
N LEU A 365 -5.31 11.58 14.09
CA LEU A 365 -6.75 11.44 14.30
C LEU A 365 -7.07 10.36 15.33
N THR A 366 -6.40 9.21 15.28
CA THR A 366 -6.52 8.14 16.29
C THR A 366 -6.11 8.66 17.67
N LEU A 367 -5.01 9.39 17.75
CA LEU A 367 -4.54 10.01 18.99
C LEU A 367 -5.53 11.07 19.54
N LEU A 368 -5.97 12.00 18.70
CA LEU A 368 -6.96 13.04 19.03
C LEU A 368 -8.29 12.44 19.49
N ALA A 369 -8.71 11.38 18.83
CA ALA A 369 -9.94 10.70 19.13
C ALA A 369 -9.90 9.97 20.48
N ILE A 370 -8.79 9.29 20.78
CA ILE A 370 -8.54 8.72 22.10
C ILE A 370 -8.58 9.82 23.17
N GLN A 371 -7.89 10.94 22.95
CA GLN A 371 -7.90 12.09 23.86
C GLN A 371 -9.30 12.72 24.03
N THR A 372 -10.09 12.76 22.97
CA THR A 372 -11.46 13.30 22.98
C THR A 372 -12.39 12.38 23.78
N ILE A 373 -12.31 11.07 23.57
CA ILE A 373 -13.07 10.09 24.35
C ILE A 373 -12.75 10.25 25.84
N GLN A 374 -11.49 10.42 26.22
CA GLN A 374 -11.08 10.66 27.60
C GLN A 374 -11.65 11.93 28.22
N LYS A 375 -11.63 13.03 27.45
CA LYS A 375 -12.13 14.32 27.92
C LYS A 375 -13.64 14.27 28.18
N PHE A 376 -14.40 13.61 27.31
CA PHE A 376 -15.87 13.61 27.37
C PHE A 376 -16.46 12.42 28.16
N SER A 377 -15.75 11.29 28.31
CA SER A 377 -16.21 10.18 29.15
C SER A 377 -16.32 10.58 30.63
N ARG A 378 -15.51 11.55 31.09
CA ARG A 378 -15.53 12.03 32.49
C ARG A 378 -16.73 12.92 32.82
N THR A 379 -17.40 13.50 31.82
CA THR A 379 -18.44 14.52 32.03
C THR A 379 -19.81 14.17 31.43
N ASN A 380 -19.89 13.25 30.47
CA ASN A 380 -21.14 12.94 29.76
C ASN A 380 -21.66 11.52 30.08
N ARG A 381 -22.71 11.45 30.92
CA ARG A 381 -23.36 10.19 31.33
C ARG A 381 -24.03 9.43 30.18
N THR A 382 -24.53 10.13 29.16
CA THR A 382 -25.16 9.50 27.99
C THR A 382 -24.11 8.77 27.14
N LEU A 383 -22.94 9.41 26.96
CA LEU A 383 -21.79 8.83 26.29
C LEU A 383 -21.26 7.61 27.07
N GLN A 384 -21.11 7.70 28.39
CA GLN A 384 -20.74 6.55 29.24
C GLN A 384 -21.68 5.35 29.05
N ARG A 385 -22.99 5.60 28.95
CA ARG A 385 -24.00 4.54 28.76
C ARG A 385 -23.95 3.94 27.36
N GLN A 386 -23.68 4.75 26.34
CA GLN A 386 -23.45 4.27 24.97
C GLN A 386 -22.17 3.45 24.87
N LEU A 387 -21.07 3.90 25.50
CA LEU A 387 -19.81 3.17 25.57
C LEU A 387 -19.96 1.82 26.28
N ARG A 388 -20.78 1.71 27.35
CA ARG A 388 -21.09 0.43 28.03
C ARG A 388 -21.87 -0.58 27.18
N ASN A 389 -22.71 -0.10 26.25
CA ASN A 389 -23.58 -0.95 25.43
C ASN A 389 -22.98 -1.24 24.05
N VAL A 390 -21.83 -0.66 23.74
CA VAL A 390 -21.00 -1.00 22.60
C VAL A 390 -19.93 -1.95 23.13
N TYR A 391 -19.69 -3.09 22.48
CA TYR A 391 -18.51 -3.88 22.79
C TYR A 391 -17.27 -3.03 22.50
N ILE A 392 -16.70 -2.50 23.58
CA ILE A 392 -15.45 -1.78 23.61
C ILE A 392 -14.46 -2.78 24.22
N PRO A 393 -13.41 -3.17 23.49
CA PRO A 393 -12.39 -4.05 24.03
C PRO A 393 -11.89 -3.49 25.37
N THR A 394 -11.73 -4.34 26.39
CA THR A 394 -11.39 -3.98 27.77
C THR A 394 -10.15 -3.06 27.85
N GLU A 395 -9.29 -3.17 26.85
CA GLU A 395 -8.03 -2.46 26.65
C GLU A 395 -8.25 -0.99 26.26
N LEU A 396 -9.34 -0.67 25.54
CA LEU A 396 -9.79 0.71 25.26
C LEU A 396 -10.50 1.34 26.46
N HIS A 397 -11.05 0.54 27.38
CA HIS A 397 -11.53 1.05 28.66
C HIS A 397 -10.38 1.49 29.58
N ALA A 398 -9.32 0.67 29.70
CA ALA A 398 -8.13 0.99 30.49
C ALA A 398 -7.40 2.24 29.97
N ALA A 399 -7.30 2.36 28.64
CA ALA A 399 -6.79 3.54 27.94
C ALA A 399 -7.39 4.86 28.36
N ILE A 400 -8.72 4.88 28.51
CA ILE A 400 -9.49 6.09 28.79
C ILE A 400 -9.11 6.65 30.18
N ASP A 401 -8.64 5.77 31.05
CA ASP A 401 -8.27 6.10 32.41
C ASP A 401 -6.77 6.43 32.56
N THR A 402 -5.89 6.03 31.62
CA THR A 402 -4.43 6.06 31.79
C THR A 402 -3.61 6.99 30.87
N LEU A 403 -4.14 7.62 29.79
CA LEU A 403 -3.26 8.55 29.02
C LEU A 403 -2.76 9.70 29.89
N ASN A 404 -1.47 9.94 29.74
CA ASN A 404 -0.73 11.04 30.31
C ASN A 404 -1.32 12.39 29.85
N THR A 405 -1.92 13.13 30.78
CA THR A 405 -2.60 14.42 30.57
C THR A 405 -1.69 15.55 30.08
N HIS A 406 -0.39 15.29 29.93
CA HIS A 406 0.63 16.28 29.54
C HIS A 406 0.88 16.38 28.03
N VAL A 407 0.32 15.50 27.19
CA VAL A 407 0.36 15.69 25.73
C VAL A 407 -0.63 16.78 25.33
N ARG A 408 -0.15 18.02 25.25
CA ARG A 408 -0.95 19.16 24.76
C ARG A 408 -0.92 19.19 23.23
N VAL A 409 -2.00 18.74 22.61
CA VAL A 409 -2.31 19.11 21.22
C VAL A 409 -3.06 20.43 21.27
N SER A 410 -2.60 21.44 20.53
CA SER A 410 -3.31 22.72 20.41
C SER A 410 -4.61 22.49 19.65
N THR A 411 -5.75 22.52 20.34
CA THR A 411 -7.06 22.53 19.68
C THR A 411 -7.41 23.96 19.32
N ASN A 412 -7.70 24.21 18.05
CA ASN A 412 -8.39 25.43 17.65
C ASN A 412 -9.89 25.12 17.68
N ASP A 413 -10.58 25.62 18.71
CA ASP A 413 -11.99 25.32 18.96
C ASP A 413 -12.93 25.89 17.87
N GLU A 414 -12.42 26.75 16.98
CA GLU A 414 -13.19 27.28 15.84
C GLU A 414 -13.25 26.34 14.62
N TRP A 415 -12.36 25.34 14.53
CA TRP A 415 -12.26 24.50 13.33
C TRP A 415 -13.26 23.33 13.32
N TYR A 416 -13.83 22.99 14.49
CA TYR A 416 -14.78 21.88 14.64
C TYR A 416 -15.84 22.20 15.70
N PRO A 417 -16.89 22.98 15.37
CA PRO A 417 -18.02 23.16 16.28
C PRO A 417 -18.75 21.81 16.44
N LEU A 418 -18.52 21.13 17.55
CA LEU A 418 -19.28 19.94 17.92
C LEU A 418 -20.73 20.35 18.27
N PRO A 419 -21.76 19.65 17.77
CA PRO A 419 -23.16 20.07 17.92
C PRO A 419 -23.76 19.90 19.34
N PHE A 420 -22.94 19.76 20.38
CA PHE A 420 -23.38 19.50 21.76
C PHE A 420 -23.05 20.59 22.78
N VAL A 421 -22.56 21.76 22.35
CA VAL A 421 -22.60 22.94 23.23
C VAL A 421 -24.00 23.53 23.14
N ALA A 422 -24.94 22.93 23.87
CA ALA A 422 -26.17 23.62 24.23
C ALA A 422 -25.73 24.91 24.93
N ALA A 423 -26.02 26.05 24.29
CA ALA A 423 -25.89 27.36 24.89
C ALA A 423 -26.53 27.29 26.29
N THR A 424 -25.73 27.54 27.32
CA THR A 424 -26.25 27.82 28.65
C THR A 424 -27.32 28.89 28.51
N PRO A 425 -28.57 28.66 28.96
CA PRO A 425 -29.56 29.72 28.96
C PRO A 425 -29.00 30.83 29.83
N GLN A 426 -28.81 32.02 29.27
CA GLN A 426 -28.57 33.21 30.07
C GLN A 426 -29.71 33.28 31.10
N ARG A 427 -29.37 33.15 32.39
CA ARG A 427 -30.27 33.48 33.48
C ARG A 427 -30.65 34.95 33.30
N THR A 428 -31.82 35.22 32.76
CA THR A 428 -32.47 36.52 32.92
C THR A 428 -32.72 36.72 34.41
N LEU A 429 -31.94 37.62 35.02
CA LEU A 429 -32.19 38.17 36.34
C LEU A 429 -33.57 38.84 36.33
N SER A 430 -34.57 38.19 36.94
CA SER A 430 -35.82 38.87 37.26
C SER A 430 -35.66 39.64 38.57
N CYS A 431 -35.45 40.95 38.46
CA CYS A 431 -35.59 41.87 39.58
C CYS A 431 -37.05 41.87 40.04
N ARG A 432 -37.29 41.40 41.28
CA ARG A 432 -38.53 41.66 42.00
C ARG A 432 -38.56 43.12 42.45
N SER A 433 -39.51 43.91 41.95
CA SER A 433 -39.98 45.12 42.63
C SER A 433 -41.42 44.92 43.10
N ARG A 434 -41.61 44.95 44.42
CA ARG A 434 -42.93 45.10 45.07
C ARG A 434 -43.31 46.58 45.10
N THR A 435 -44.56 46.90 44.77
CA THR A 435 -45.47 47.91 45.36
C THR A 435 -46.66 48.05 44.40
N SER A 436 -47.82 47.48 44.74
CA SER A 436 -48.96 48.07 45.47
C SER A 436 -49.81 49.07 44.66
N SER A 437 -51.01 48.58 44.30
CA SER A 437 -52.31 49.27 44.26
C SER A 437 -52.57 50.48 43.35
N ALA A 438 -53.72 50.36 42.66
CA ALA A 438 -54.78 51.36 42.49
C ALA A 438 -54.93 52.05 41.10
N PHE A 439 -56.06 51.70 40.47
CA PHE A 439 -57.03 52.53 39.73
C PHE A 439 -56.81 53.02 38.28
N SER A 440 -57.91 52.88 37.52
CA SER A 440 -58.45 53.66 36.38
C SER A 440 -57.59 53.78 35.11
N SER A 441 -57.97 53.11 34.00
CA SER A 441 -58.92 53.52 32.93
C SER A 441 -58.36 54.51 31.91
N THR A 442 -58.73 54.29 30.63
CA THR A 442 -58.62 55.16 29.43
C THR A 442 -57.19 55.47 28.96
N SER A 443 -56.85 55.60 27.67
CA SER A 443 -57.49 55.41 26.37
C SER A 443 -56.42 55.73 25.30
N CYS A 444 -56.53 55.09 24.14
CA CYS A 444 -56.29 55.59 22.76
C CYS A 444 -54.97 56.25 22.31
N GLU A 445 -54.60 55.82 21.08
CA GLU A 445 -54.02 56.61 19.95
C GLU A 445 -52.56 57.06 20.10
N ASP A 446 -51.68 57.07 19.10
CA ASP A 446 -51.63 56.89 17.64
C ASP A 446 -50.14 56.57 17.34
N GLY A 447 -49.64 56.04 16.22
CA GLY A 447 -50.09 56.02 14.84
C GLY A 447 -48.81 56.06 13.96
N ILE A 448 -48.89 55.37 12.81
CA ILE A 448 -47.90 55.16 11.73
C ILE A 448 -46.89 54.02 11.98
#